data_AF-A0A7X8PZV2-F1
#
_entry.id   AF-A0A7X8PZV2-F1
#
_cell.length_a   1.000
_cell.length_b   1.000
_cell.length_c   1.000
_cell.angle_alpha   90.00
_cell.angle_beta   90.00
_cell.angle_gamma   90.00
#
_symmetry.space_group_name_H-M   'P 1'
#
loop_
_entity.id
_entity.type
_entity.pdbx_description
1 polymer ?
#
loop_
_entity_poly.entity_id
_entity_poly.type
_entity_poly.pdbx_seq_one_letter_code
_entity_poly.pdbx_strand_id
1 'polypeptide(L)'
;MMIYLALGVLIISLVAFFYVTLSNVKFKGGPSGGYGNVLDKETRDRYVKNITSVMKTFNLKTIAGTVTEFMYYYIDQTTAVLKRVGIRKEVEIIEANTPEANNASVNIVVSDGKNNMTTALVSGKYVEKYIDNVTEKVLYEKVVEDGYYVLEMLRSDHVERQNANFCSNCGSPMKIEGDFYICPNCGTKYTTESANWIVANSYCYNNKTGNIQGFMVLLPIIIMFGVAIISNFTSWKMKALSVFIDLVVLGIVLFYCAWIAKLMSGIKKIAEYDKEFSKKSFEKRVGYLVRAYERARDLDVSKVKPFMEPSLYAKLKEQNKYDEFYMLDFDIKKLVVKDFEIKDGKQLAYVNLDVNKVTINEKKKVKKRSGKYDITLYRNKDTMTDVKLNPEVITCEACGRNVNLTVDGKCKSCGNAFDLANYDWIIYDVSDIK
;
A
#
# COMPACT_ATOMS: atom_id res chain seq x y z
N MET A 1 -14.43 15.99 -46.96
CA MET A 1 -12.96 15.93 -46.80
C MET A 1 -12.52 16.31 -45.37
N MET A 2 -12.93 17.47 -44.83
CA MET A 2 -12.56 17.87 -43.45
C MET A 2 -13.10 16.96 -42.34
N ILE A 3 -14.31 16.40 -42.48
CA ILE A 3 -14.85 15.42 -41.52
C ILE A 3 -13.95 14.18 -41.41
N TYR A 4 -13.42 13.68 -42.53
CA TYR A 4 -12.51 12.53 -42.54
C TYR A 4 -11.16 12.83 -41.92
N LEU A 5 -10.70 14.09 -42.02
CA LEU A 5 -9.43 14.54 -41.45
C LEU A 5 -9.55 14.74 -39.93
N ALA A 6 -10.64 15.34 -39.46
CA ALA A 6 -10.97 15.42 -38.04
C ALA A 6 -11.25 14.04 -37.42
N LEU A 7 -11.98 13.15 -38.12
CA LEU A 7 -12.15 11.76 -37.70
C LEU A 7 -10.81 11.03 -37.66
N GLY A 8 -9.93 11.25 -38.63
CA GLY A 8 -8.61 10.63 -38.69
C GLY A 8 -7.73 11.04 -37.52
N VAL A 9 -7.66 12.34 -37.21
CA VAL A 9 -6.92 12.86 -36.05
C VAL A 9 -7.53 12.36 -34.74
N LEU A 10 -8.85 12.28 -34.66
CA LEU A 10 -9.56 11.73 -33.50
C LEU A 10 -9.27 10.24 -33.31
N ILE A 11 -9.34 9.43 -34.36
CA ILE A 11 -9.05 8.00 -34.31
C ILE A 11 -7.59 7.79 -33.91
N ILE A 12 -6.65 8.55 -34.47
CA ILE A 12 -5.24 8.46 -34.10
C ILE A 12 -5.03 8.87 -32.63
N SER A 13 -5.69 9.94 -32.18
CA SER A 13 -5.59 10.42 -30.79
C SER A 13 -6.24 9.45 -29.80
N LEU A 14 -7.38 8.85 -30.14
CA LEU A 14 -8.05 7.83 -29.34
C LEU A 14 -7.26 6.53 -29.34
N VAL A 15 -6.71 6.10 -30.47
CA VAL A 15 -5.84 4.91 -30.55
C VAL A 15 -4.55 5.14 -29.78
N ALA A 16 -3.92 6.31 -29.86
CA ALA A 16 -2.74 6.64 -29.07
C ALA A 16 -3.08 6.73 -27.57
N PHE A 17 -4.23 7.30 -27.23
CA PHE A 17 -4.71 7.37 -25.84
C PHE A 17 -5.03 5.99 -25.28
N PHE A 18 -5.81 5.16 -26.00
CA PHE A 18 -6.11 3.78 -25.64
C PHE A 18 -4.87 2.92 -25.63
N TYR A 19 -3.91 3.13 -26.54
CA TYR A 19 -2.62 2.46 -26.49
C TYR A 19 -1.87 2.87 -25.21
N VAL A 20 -1.68 4.15 -24.92
CA VAL A 20 -0.96 4.60 -23.71
C VAL A 20 -1.66 4.16 -22.41
N THR A 21 -3.00 4.15 -22.38
CA THR A 21 -3.80 3.81 -21.19
C THR A 21 -4.09 2.32 -21.03
N LEU A 22 -4.32 1.57 -22.11
CA LEU A 22 -4.64 0.13 -22.06
C LEU A 22 -3.42 -0.77 -22.33
N SER A 23 -2.47 -0.39 -23.19
CA SER A 23 -1.30 -1.24 -23.47
C SER A 23 -0.35 -1.37 -22.28
N ASN A 24 -0.43 -0.44 -21.31
CA ASN A 24 0.32 -0.48 -20.06
C ASN A 24 -0.47 -1.05 -18.88
N VAL A 25 -1.74 -1.38 -19.08
CA VAL A 25 -2.53 -2.11 -18.09
C VAL A 25 -2.70 -3.53 -18.60
N LYS A 26 -1.61 -4.31 -18.48
CA LYS A 26 -1.79 -5.75 -18.29
C LYS A 26 -2.52 -5.89 -16.95
N PHE A 27 -3.85 -5.88 -16.97
CA PHE A 27 -4.58 -6.73 -16.05
C PHE A 27 -4.19 -8.14 -16.47
N LYS A 28 -3.05 -8.65 -15.96
CA LYS A 28 -2.93 -10.10 -15.80
C LYS A 28 -4.17 -10.44 -14.99
N GLY A 29 -5.16 -11.06 -15.64
CA GLY A 29 -6.22 -11.74 -14.92
C GLY A 29 -5.49 -12.58 -13.89
N GLY A 30 -5.74 -12.29 -12.61
CA GLY A 30 -5.16 -13.09 -11.54
C GLY A 30 -5.45 -14.57 -11.81
N PRO A 31 -4.64 -15.49 -11.26
CA PRO A 31 -4.93 -16.91 -11.37
C PRO A 31 -6.40 -17.13 -11.00
N SER A 32 -7.10 -17.91 -11.85
CA SER A 32 -8.53 -18.18 -11.80
C SER A 32 -9.05 -18.32 -10.37
N GLY A 33 -9.65 -17.25 -9.84
CA GLY A 33 -10.26 -17.26 -8.52
C GLY A 33 -11.58 -18.00 -8.57
N GLY A 34 -11.69 -19.11 -7.85
CA GLY A 34 -12.99 -19.67 -7.51
C GLY A 34 -13.68 -18.77 -6.48
N TYR A 35 -15.00 -18.63 -6.59
CA TYR A 35 -15.82 -18.05 -5.52
C TYR A 35 -15.82 -19.01 -4.32
N GLY A 36 -14.81 -18.91 -3.47
CA GLY A 36 -14.79 -19.60 -2.18
C GLY A 36 -15.65 -18.86 -1.15
N ASN A 37 -16.23 -19.58 -0.21
CA ASN A 37 -16.85 -19.01 0.99
C ASN A 37 -15.78 -18.27 1.81
N VAL A 38 -15.79 -16.94 1.76
CA VAL A 38 -14.68 -16.12 2.24
C VAL A 38 -15.22 -15.07 3.21
N LEU A 39 -14.71 -15.11 4.44
CA LEU A 39 -14.92 -14.19 5.56
C LEU A 39 -16.35 -13.65 5.75
N ASP A 40 -17.08 -14.20 6.72
CA ASP A 40 -18.39 -13.70 7.10
C ASP A 40 -18.31 -12.27 7.71
N LYS A 41 -19.44 -11.54 7.64
CA LYS A 41 -19.56 -10.16 8.15
C LYS A 41 -19.21 -10.06 9.64
N GLU A 42 -19.58 -11.05 10.45
CA GLU A 42 -19.31 -11.03 11.89
C GLU A 42 -17.80 -11.08 12.17
N THR A 43 -17.07 -11.95 11.46
CA THR A 43 -15.61 -12.03 11.55
C THR A 43 -14.94 -10.73 11.10
N ARG A 44 -15.38 -10.15 9.97
CA ARG A 44 -14.89 -8.84 9.49
C ARG A 44 -15.07 -7.76 10.56
N ASP A 45 -16.29 -7.63 11.08
CA ASP A 45 -16.66 -6.57 12.02
C ASP A 45 -15.93 -6.74 13.36
N ARG A 46 -15.73 -8.00 13.79
CA ARG A 46 -14.89 -8.34 14.95
C ARG A 46 -13.45 -7.88 14.75
N TYR A 47 -12.86 -8.10 13.59
CA TYR A 47 -11.48 -7.67 13.31
C TYR A 47 -11.34 -6.16 13.28
N VAL A 48 -12.26 -5.47 12.59
CA VAL A 48 -12.31 -3.99 12.58
C VAL A 48 -12.43 -3.44 14.00
N LYS A 49 -13.36 -3.98 14.80
CA LYS A 49 -13.56 -3.59 16.20
C LYS A 49 -12.32 -3.84 17.05
N ASN A 50 -11.69 -5.02 16.94
CA ASN A 50 -10.49 -5.35 17.70
C ASN A 50 -9.37 -4.36 17.37
N ILE A 51 -9.05 -4.16 16.09
CA ILE A 51 -7.99 -3.25 15.64
C ILE A 51 -8.24 -1.81 16.09
N THR A 52 -9.45 -1.29 15.90
CA THR A 52 -9.80 0.08 16.29
C THR A 52 -9.82 0.28 17.81
N SER A 53 -10.26 -0.73 18.58
CA SER A 53 -10.33 -0.66 20.05
C SER A 53 -8.96 -0.60 20.72
N VAL A 54 -7.91 -1.15 20.10
CA VAL A 54 -6.55 -1.11 20.64
C VAL A 54 -6.04 0.32 20.76
N MET A 55 -6.39 1.20 19.82
CA MET A 55 -5.96 2.60 19.85
C MET A 55 -6.65 3.42 20.95
N LYS A 56 -7.77 2.92 21.48
CA LYS A 56 -8.53 3.50 22.59
C LYS A 56 -8.11 2.92 23.94
N THR A 57 -7.99 1.60 24.02
CA THR A 57 -7.77 0.85 25.28
C THR A 57 -6.30 0.52 25.55
N PHE A 58 -5.46 0.61 24.52
CA PHE A 58 -4.07 0.16 24.51
C PHE A 58 -3.84 -1.31 24.88
N ASN A 59 -4.88 -2.14 24.74
CA ASN A 59 -4.80 -3.57 25.02
C ASN A 59 -4.46 -4.35 23.74
N LEU A 60 -3.16 -4.58 23.51
CA LEU A 60 -2.68 -5.32 22.34
C LEU A 60 -3.09 -6.81 22.32
N LYS A 61 -3.58 -7.37 23.44
CA LYS A 61 -3.95 -8.80 23.50
C LYS A 61 -5.11 -9.14 22.56
N THR A 62 -5.99 -8.19 22.26
CA THR A 62 -7.18 -8.42 21.41
C THR A 62 -6.85 -8.61 19.93
N ILE A 63 -5.64 -8.23 19.52
CA ILE A 63 -5.17 -8.38 18.14
C ILE A 63 -4.03 -9.40 18.01
N ALA A 64 -3.54 -9.93 19.13
CA ALA A 64 -2.56 -11.02 19.12
C ALA A 64 -3.15 -12.23 18.37
N GLY A 65 -2.46 -12.70 17.33
CA GLY A 65 -2.94 -13.78 16.45
C GLY A 65 -4.04 -13.38 15.45
N THR A 66 -4.52 -12.13 15.47
CA THR A 66 -5.49 -11.62 14.47
C THR A 66 -4.80 -10.84 13.35
N VAL A 67 -3.67 -10.22 13.64
CA VAL A 67 -2.91 -9.40 12.69
C VAL A 67 -1.54 -10.03 12.43
N THR A 68 -0.93 -9.72 11.28
CA THR A 68 0.47 -10.10 11.02
C THR A 68 1.38 -9.46 12.06
N GLU A 69 2.56 -10.06 12.25
CA GLU A 69 3.58 -9.51 13.13
C GLU A 69 3.93 -8.05 12.81
N PHE A 70 3.96 -7.73 11.51
CA PHE A 70 4.19 -6.37 11.08
C PHE A 70 3.15 -5.40 11.65
N MET A 71 1.89 -5.70 11.38
CA MET A 71 0.79 -4.85 11.77
C MET A 71 0.70 -4.76 13.28
N TYR A 72 0.98 -5.85 14.00
CA TYR A 72 1.14 -5.84 15.45
C TYR A 72 2.20 -4.83 15.88
N TYR A 73 3.39 -4.89 15.29
CA TYR A 73 4.51 -4.00 15.62
C TYR A 73 4.20 -2.53 15.32
N TYR A 74 3.59 -2.24 14.16
CA TYR A 74 3.16 -0.89 13.81
C TYR A 74 2.11 -0.33 14.80
N ILE A 75 1.14 -1.17 15.19
CA ILE A 75 0.12 -0.80 16.18
C ILE A 75 0.75 -0.59 17.55
N ASP A 76 1.64 -1.48 18.01
CA ASP A 76 2.37 -1.36 19.26
C ASP A 76 3.11 -0.01 19.35
N GLN A 77 3.92 0.33 18.34
CA GLN A 77 4.62 1.62 18.29
C GLN A 77 3.65 2.81 18.27
N THR A 78 2.54 2.70 17.54
CA THR A 78 1.51 3.74 17.52
C THR A 78 0.91 3.93 18.92
N THR A 79 0.57 2.84 19.62
CA THR A 79 0.05 2.92 21.00
C THR A 79 1.08 3.46 21.98
N ALA A 80 2.36 3.16 21.80
CA ALA A 80 3.43 3.70 22.63
C ALA A 80 3.55 5.22 22.49
N VAL A 81 3.45 5.77 21.26
CA VAL A 81 3.37 7.22 21.03
C VAL A 81 2.14 7.82 21.71
N LEU A 82 0.96 7.22 21.51
CA LEU A 82 -0.29 7.72 22.10
C LEU A 82 -0.21 7.76 23.64
N LYS A 83 0.32 6.70 24.27
CA LYS A 83 0.58 6.65 25.72
C LYS A 83 1.55 7.73 26.17
N ARG A 84 2.68 7.87 25.46
CA ARG A 84 3.72 8.86 25.80
C ARG A 84 3.20 10.28 25.78
N VAL A 85 2.38 10.60 24.79
CA VAL A 85 1.73 11.91 24.67
C VAL A 85 0.50 12.01 25.57
N GLY A 86 0.01 10.93 26.17
CA GLY A 86 -1.17 10.94 27.05
C GLY A 86 -2.48 11.25 26.30
N ILE A 87 -2.64 10.68 25.11
CA ILE A 87 -3.85 10.80 24.28
C ILE A 87 -4.31 9.41 23.85
N ARG A 88 -5.55 9.28 23.40
CA ARG A 88 -6.08 8.06 22.76
C ARG A 88 -6.66 8.39 21.39
N LYS A 89 -6.76 7.37 20.54
CA LYS A 89 -7.44 7.49 19.25
C LYS A 89 -8.74 6.68 19.29
N GLU A 90 -9.83 7.34 18.93
CA GLU A 90 -11.14 6.71 18.77
C GLU A 90 -11.51 6.73 17.29
N VAL A 91 -11.98 5.60 16.77
CA VAL A 91 -12.41 5.44 15.38
C VAL A 91 -13.87 5.04 15.39
N GLU A 92 -14.70 5.84 14.74
CA GLU A 92 -16.12 5.60 14.53
C GLU A 92 -16.36 5.31 13.05
N ILE A 93 -17.09 4.22 12.78
CA ILE A 93 -17.41 3.75 11.44
C ILE A 93 -18.93 3.67 11.34
N ILE A 94 -19.50 4.50 10.47
CA ILE A 94 -20.93 4.53 10.18
C ILE A 94 -21.11 3.87 8.82
N GLU A 95 -21.49 2.59 8.81
CA GLU A 95 -21.67 1.81 7.58
C GLU A 95 -22.74 2.46 6.68
N ALA A 96 -22.47 2.48 5.38
CA ALA A 96 -23.48 2.87 4.40
C ALA A 96 -24.60 1.82 4.39
N ASN A 97 -25.86 2.24 4.40
CA ASN A 97 -26.99 1.32 4.40
C ASN A 97 -27.34 0.89 2.96
N THR A 98 -26.40 0.21 2.27
CA THR A 98 -26.58 -0.26 0.87
C THR A 98 -26.51 -1.80 0.76
N PRO A 99 -27.17 -2.41 -0.24
CA PRO A 99 -27.04 -3.84 -0.52
C PRO A 99 -25.60 -4.27 -0.75
N GLU A 100 -24.76 -3.41 -1.37
CA GLU A 100 -23.33 -3.68 -1.47
C GLU A 100 -22.66 -3.65 -0.09
N ALA A 101 -22.95 -2.72 0.81
CA ALA A 101 -22.35 -2.72 2.15
C ALA A 101 -22.68 -4.00 2.98
N ASN A 102 -23.84 -4.61 2.70
CA ASN A 102 -24.29 -5.86 3.33
C ASN A 102 -23.73 -7.13 2.65
N ASN A 103 -23.38 -7.07 1.36
CA ASN A 103 -22.81 -8.19 0.59
C ASN A 103 -21.30 -8.04 0.28
N ALA A 104 -20.68 -6.90 0.59
CA ALA A 104 -19.31 -6.56 0.21
C ALA A 104 -18.29 -7.10 1.20
N SER A 105 -18.16 -8.41 1.18
CA SER A 105 -16.82 -8.97 1.12
C SER A 105 -16.60 -9.34 -0.35
N VAL A 106 -16.24 -8.38 -1.20
CA VAL A 106 -15.78 -8.67 -2.57
C VAL A 106 -14.42 -9.35 -2.43
N ASN A 107 -14.49 -10.65 -2.19
CA ASN A 107 -13.35 -11.47 -1.84
C ASN A 107 -12.73 -12.00 -3.11
N ILE A 108 -11.83 -11.23 -3.72
CA ILE A 108 -10.92 -11.79 -4.71
C ILE A 108 -9.86 -12.53 -3.92
N VAL A 109 -10.03 -13.85 -3.80
CA VAL A 109 -8.98 -14.71 -3.25
C VAL A 109 -7.95 -14.95 -4.34
N VAL A 110 -6.73 -14.47 -4.10
CA VAL A 110 -5.56 -14.76 -4.94
C VAL A 110 -4.67 -15.73 -4.17
N SER A 111 -4.42 -16.91 -4.73
CA SER A 111 -3.45 -17.87 -4.17
C SER A 111 -2.10 -17.72 -4.87
N ASP A 112 -1.04 -17.79 -4.08
CA ASP A 112 0.35 -17.80 -4.52
C ASP A 112 0.93 -19.24 -4.57
N GLY A 113 0.10 -20.24 -4.25
CA GLY A 113 0.46 -21.66 -4.11
C GLY A 113 0.89 -22.08 -2.69
N LYS A 114 1.09 -21.11 -1.78
CA LYS A 114 1.42 -21.28 -0.35
C LYS A 114 0.52 -20.48 0.58
N ASN A 115 -0.05 -19.36 0.11
CA ASN A 115 -0.95 -18.46 0.83
C ASN A 115 -2.09 -17.99 -0.08
N ASN A 116 -3.26 -17.87 0.53
CA ASN A 116 -4.42 -17.17 0.03
C ASN A 116 -4.41 -15.72 0.54
N MET A 117 -4.70 -14.78 -0.33
CA MET A 117 -4.85 -13.36 -0.01
C MET A 117 -6.28 -12.93 -0.32
N THR A 118 -6.92 -12.15 0.56
CA THR A 118 -8.22 -11.54 0.29
C THR A 118 -8.26 -10.10 0.78
N THR A 119 -9.25 -9.33 0.30
CA THR A 119 -9.52 -7.97 0.76
C THR A 119 -10.97 -7.89 1.24
N ALA A 120 -11.16 -7.49 2.49
CA ALA A 120 -12.48 -7.17 3.02
C ALA A 120 -12.66 -5.64 3.10
N LEU A 121 -13.85 -5.17 2.74
CA LEU A 121 -14.19 -3.77 2.69
C LEU A 121 -15.37 -3.49 3.62
N VAL A 122 -15.28 -2.39 4.35
CA VAL A 122 -16.43 -1.72 4.95
C VAL A 122 -16.61 -0.43 4.17
N SER A 123 -17.83 -0.07 3.76
CA SER A 123 -18.13 1.20 3.11
C SER A 123 -18.90 2.09 4.07
N GLY A 124 -18.61 3.40 4.09
CA GLY A 124 -19.30 4.31 5.00
C GLY A 124 -18.57 5.60 5.29
N LYS A 125 -19.03 6.26 6.35
CA LYS A 125 -18.39 7.43 6.94
C LYS A 125 -17.43 7.00 8.05
N TYR A 126 -16.24 7.59 8.04
CA TYR A 126 -15.18 7.33 9.01
C TYR A 126 -14.84 8.60 9.76
N VAL A 127 -14.80 8.50 11.08
CA VAL A 127 -14.37 9.60 11.95
C VAL A 127 -13.26 9.11 12.86
N GLU A 128 -12.07 9.68 12.74
CA GLU A 128 -10.96 9.44 13.66
C GLU A 128 -10.77 10.66 14.57
N LYS A 129 -10.82 10.44 15.88
CA LYS A 129 -10.64 11.48 16.91
C LYS A 129 -9.43 11.15 17.76
N TYR A 130 -8.54 12.12 17.94
CA TYR A 130 -7.43 12.06 18.88
C TYR A 130 -7.81 12.90 20.11
N ILE A 131 -7.98 12.22 21.24
CA ILE A 131 -8.59 12.78 22.45
C ILE A 131 -7.55 12.80 23.57
N ASP A 132 -7.47 13.90 24.29
CA ASP A 132 -6.66 14.01 25.50
C ASP A 132 -7.27 13.19 26.65
N ASN A 133 -6.46 12.31 27.26
CA ASN A 133 -6.96 11.38 28.27
C ASN A 133 -7.30 12.03 29.62
N VAL A 134 -6.87 13.28 29.86
CA VAL A 134 -7.12 14.00 31.11
C VAL A 134 -8.26 14.98 30.95
N THR A 135 -8.22 15.77 29.88
CA THR A 135 -9.17 16.86 29.65
C THR A 135 -10.39 16.45 28.82
N GLU A 136 -10.37 15.24 28.23
CA GLU A 136 -11.40 14.74 27.31
C GLU A 136 -11.59 15.62 26.05
N LYS A 137 -10.66 16.55 25.82
CA LYS A 137 -10.69 17.46 24.67
C LYS A 137 -10.24 16.73 23.41
N VAL A 138 -11.02 16.88 22.34
CA VAL A 138 -10.61 16.48 20.98
C VAL A 138 -9.51 17.41 20.49
N LEU A 139 -8.30 16.88 20.29
CA LEU A 139 -7.13 17.63 19.84
C LEU A 139 -7.01 17.66 18.31
N TYR A 140 -7.43 16.59 17.66
CA TYR A 140 -7.45 16.46 16.21
C TYR A 140 -8.57 15.52 15.78
N GLU A 141 -9.24 15.87 14.69
CA GLU A 141 -10.30 15.08 14.07
C GLU A 141 -10.05 14.96 12.56
N LYS A 142 -10.26 13.76 12.04
CA LYS A 142 -10.25 13.45 10.61
C LYS A 142 -11.59 12.81 10.25
N VAL A 143 -12.28 13.41 9.29
CA VAL A 143 -13.57 12.93 8.79
C VAL A 143 -13.43 12.54 7.32
N VAL A 144 -13.85 11.33 6.99
CA VAL A 144 -14.00 10.82 5.62
C VAL A 144 -15.48 10.52 5.42
N GLU A 145 -16.18 11.40 4.71
CA GLU A 145 -17.63 11.31 4.52
C GLU A 145 -18.05 10.11 3.66
N ASP A 146 -17.22 9.72 2.69
CA ASP A 146 -17.46 8.59 1.80
C ASP A 146 -16.14 7.89 1.49
N GLY A 147 -15.96 6.70 2.07
CA GLY A 147 -14.74 5.93 1.92
C GLY A 147 -14.92 4.43 2.14
N TYR A 148 -13.79 3.74 2.11
CA TYR A 148 -13.70 2.32 2.47
C TYR A 148 -12.68 2.12 3.60
N TYR A 149 -13.05 1.34 4.62
CA TYR A 149 -12.10 0.73 5.53
C TYR A 149 -11.70 -0.62 4.97
N VAL A 150 -10.43 -0.74 4.63
CA VAL A 150 -9.88 -1.89 3.92
C VAL A 150 -9.14 -2.76 4.92
N LEU A 151 -9.48 -4.05 4.96
CA LEU A 151 -8.69 -5.09 5.60
C LEU A 151 -8.05 -5.94 4.51
N GLU A 152 -6.73 -5.98 4.47
CA GLU A 152 -5.99 -6.91 3.62
C GLU A 152 -5.60 -8.11 4.44
N MET A 153 -5.91 -9.30 3.96
CA MET A 153 -5.88 -10.50 4.76
C MET A 153 -5.12 -11.62 4.07
N LEU A 154 -4.49 -12.45 4.89
CA LEU A 154 -3.68 -13.58 4.47
C LEU A 154 -4.14 -14.83 5.22
N ARG A 155 -4.01 -15.99 4.56
CA ARG A 155 -4.20 -17.31 5.15
C ARG A 155 -3.23 -18.25 4.44
N SER A 156 -2.57 -19.18 5.12
CA SER A 156 -1.76 -20.16 4.39
C SER A 156 -2.66 -21.12 3.62
N ASP A 157 -2.29 -21.45 2.38
CA ASP A 157 -2.96 -22.42 1.51
C ASP A 157 -2.55 -23.87 1.85
N HIS A 158 -1.58 -24.05 2.77
CA HIS A 158 -1.09 -25.36 3.19
C HIS A 158 -2.02 -26.13 4.15
N VAL A 159 -3.27 -25.71 4.31
CA VAL A 159 -4.24 -26.43 5.15
C VAL A 159 -4.75 -27.69 4.45
N GLU A 160 -4.73 -27.77 3.12
CA GLU A 160 -5.41 -28.87 2.41
C GLU A 160 -4.57 -30.07 1.95
N ARG A 161 -3.27 -30.20 2.32
CA ARG A 161 -2.50 -31.40 1.89
C ARG A 161 -1.51 -32.03 2.88
N GLN A 162 -1.44 -31.61 4.13
CA GLN A 162 -0.67 -32.37 5.12
C GLN A 162 -1.55 -32.63 6.33
N ASN A 163 -1.70 -33.92 6.65
CA ASN A 163 -2.06 -34.36 7.99
C ASN A 163 -1.34 -33.44 8.98
N ALA A 164 -2.08 -32.63 9.75
CA ALA A 164 -1.58 -31.69 10.75
C ALA A 164 -0.72 -32.35 11.86
N ASN A 165 -0.41 -33.63 11.66
CA ASN A 165 0.36 -34.50 12.51
C ASN A 165 1.82 -34.62 12.08
N PHE A 166 2.28 -34.13 10.91
CA PHE A 166 3.67 -34.32 10.45
C PHE A 166 4.38 -33.03 10.01
N CYS A 167 5.67 -32.92 10.35
CA CYS A 167 6.51 -31.77 10.09
C CYS A 167 6.91 -31.69 8.62
N SER A 168 6.62 -30.58 7.96
CA SER A 168 6.99 -30.31 6.56
C SER A 168 8.51 -30.22 6.31
N ASN A 169 9.32 -30.03 7.36
CA ASN A 169 10.78 -29.93 7.24
C ASN A 169 11.48 -31.31 7.28
N CYS A 170 10.98 -32.25 8.08
CA CYS A 170 11.67 -33.52 8.31
C CYS A 170 10.76 -34.76 8.32
N GLY A 171 9.46 -34.60 8.07
CA GLY A 171 8.47 -35.68 8.05
C GLY A 171 8.11 -36.26 9.42
N SER A 172 8.71 -35.78 10.52
CA SER A 172 8.45 -36.31 11.87
C SER A 172 7.12 -35.84 12.45
N PRO A 173 6.46 -36.65 13.28
CA PRO A 173 5.18 -36.25 13.85
C PRO A 173 5.28 -35.04 14.77
N MET A 174 4.31 -34.13 14.71
CA MET A 174 4.29 -32.86 15.43
C MET A 174 3.57 -32.97 16.77
N LYS A 175 4.04 -32.21 17.77
CA LYS A 175 3.46 -32.05 19.10
C LYS A 175 2.83 -30.67 19.20
N ILE A 176 1.66 -30.54 19.83
CA ILE A 176 1.01 -29.24 20.04
C ILE A 176 1.46 -28.65 21.39
N GLU A 177 1.90 -27.39 21.39
CA GLU A 177 2.18 -26.61 22.61
C GLU A 177 1.63 -25.18 22.46
N GLY A 178 0.53 -24.88 23.14
CA GLY A 178 -0.18 -23.61 23.01
C GLY A 178 -0.72 -23.41 21.59
N ASP A 179 -0.43 -22.24 20.98
CA ASP A 179 -0.82 -21.90 19.60
C ASP A 179 0.17 -22.42 18.54
N PHE A 180 1.04 -23.37 18.90
CA PHE A 180 2.09 -23.86 17.99
C PHE A 180 2.04 -25.39 17.81
N TYR A 181 2.22 -25.83 16.57
CA TYR A 181 2.67 -27.20 16.27
C TYR A 181 4.19 -27.22 16.29
N ILE A 182 4.79 -27.96 17.23
CA ILE A 182 6.23 -28.09 17.43
C ILE A 182 6.67 -29.49 17.00
N CYS A 183 7.60 -29.56 16.05
CA CYS A 183 8.27 -30.80 15.69
C CYS A 183 9.33 -31.14 16.74
N PRO A 184 9.24 -32.28 17.45
CA PRO A 184 10.21 -32.68 18.46
C PRO A 184 11.57 -33.07 17.87
N ASN A 185 11.62 -33.46 16.60
CA ASN A 185 12.85 -33.91 15.95
C ASN A 185 13.76 -32.74 15.51
N CYS A 186 13.24 -31.81 14.70
CA CYS A 186 14.03 -30.68 14.19
C CYS A 186 13.70 -29.32 14.85
N GLY A 187 12.79 -29.28 15.83
CA GLY A 187 12.43 -28.06 16.56
C GLY A 187 11.55 -27.08 15.78
N THR A 188 11.09 -27.42 14.57
CA THR A 188 10.23 -26.54 13.76
C THR A 188 8.91 -26.27 14.46
N LYS A 189 8.56 -24.99 14.63
CA LYS A 189 7.28 -24.53 15.18
C LYS A 189 6.43 -23.92 14.06
N TYR A 190 5.21 -24.40 13.86
CA TYR A 190 4.20 -23.80 12.99
C TYR A 190 3.21 -23.08 13.88
N THR A 191 2.82 -21.85 13.53
CA THR A 191 1.70 -21.18 14.19
C THR A 191 0.40 -21.84 13.73
N THR A 192 -0.57 -22.05 14.63
CA THR A 192 -1.95 -22.43 14.28
C THR A 192 -2.62 -21.40 13.36
N GLU A 193 -2.07 -20.18 13.34
CA GLU A 193 -2.40 -19.05 12.46
C GLU A 193 -2.33 -19.38 10.96
N SER A 194 -1.66 -20.46 10.55
CA SER A 194 -1.64 -20.87 9.14
C SER A 194 -3.01 -21.32 8.61
N ALA A 195 -3.98 -21.62 9.49
CA ALA A 195 -5.31 -22.08 9.09
C ALA A 195 -6.39 -20.98 9.02
N ASN A 196 -6.21 -19.86 9.74
CA ASN A 196 -7.21 -18.79 9.83
C ASN A 196 -6.81 -17.55 9.02
N TRP A 197 -7.80 -16.75 8.62
CA TRP A 197 -7.54 -15.46 8.01
C TRP A 197 -6.98 -14.47 9.05
N ILE A 198 -5.77 -13.96 8.80
CA ILE A 198 -5.10 -12.92 9.59
C ILE A 198 -5.02 -11.62 8.79
N VAL A 199 -5.07 -10.47 9.47
CA VAL A 199 -5.01 -9.13 8.83
C VAL A 199 -3.55 -8.70 8.66
N ALA A 200 -3.13 -8.52 7.41
CA ALA A 200 -1.81 -8.00 7.07
C ALA A 200 -1.74 -6.48 7.11
N ASN A 201 -2.83 -5.82 6.74
CA ASN A 201 -2.88 -4.36 6.71
C ASN A 201 -4.31 -3.85 6.92
N SER A 202 -4.43 -2.65 7.50
CA SER A 202 -5.69 -1.93 7.58
C SER A 202 -5.51 -0.44 7.29
N TYR A 203 -6.34 0.11 6.41
CA TYR A 203 -6.31 1.53 6.10
C TYR A 203 -7.67 2.06 5.63
N CYS A 204 -7.86 3.38 5.72
CA CYS A 204 -9.01 4.08 5.18
C CYS A 204 -8.67 4.67 3.80
N TYR A 205 -9.54 4.47 2.82
CA TYR A 205 -9.46 5.06 1.48
C TYR A 205 -10.63 6.03 1.27
N ASN A 206 -10.39 7.20 0.66
CA ASN A 206 -11.41 8.20 0.36
C ASN A 206 -11.80 8.11 -1.13
N ASN A 207 -13.09 7.93 -1.43
CA ASN A 207 -13.57 7.79 -2.81
C ASN A 207 -13.47 9.08 -3.62
N LYS A 208 -13.59 10.25 -2.97
CA LYS A 208 -13.59 11.55 -3.67
C LYS A 208 -12.23 11.92 -4.29
N THR A 209 -11.15 11.25 -3.89
CA THR A 209 -9.80 11.49 -4.45
C THR A 209 -9.58 10.87 -5.83
N GLY A 210 -10.48 10.02 -6.32
CA GLY A 210 -10.31 9.30 -7.58
C GLY A 210 -11.39 9.59 -8.62
N ASN A 211 -11.39 10.78 -9.26
CA ASN A 211 -11.91 10.89 -10.65
C ASN A 211 -11.68 12.24 -11.38
N ILE A 212 -10.99 13.22 -10.79
CA ILE A 212 -10.77 14.51 -11.48
C ILE A 212 -9.81 14.37 -12.68
N GLN A 213 -8.81 13.47 -12.59
CA GLN A 213 -7.81 13.30 -13.65
C GLN A 213 -8.38 12.68 -14.94
N GLY A 214 -9.37 11.78 -14.85
CA GLY A 214 -10.04 11.22 -16.04
C GLY A 214 -10.92 12.25 -16.74
N PHE A 215 -11.65 13.06 -15.97
CA PHE A 215 -12.54 14.10 -16.50
C PHE A 215 -11.75 15.24 -17.19
N MET A 216 -10.59 15.63 -16.65
CA MET A 216 -9.72 16.63 -17.28
C MET A 216 -9.14 16.20 -18.63
N VAL A 217 -9.06 14.91 -18.91
CA VAL A 217 -8.60 14.39 -20.22
C VAL A 217 -9.71 14.36 -21.26
N LEU A 218 -10.95 14.17 -20.84
CA LEU A 218 -12.11 14.17 -21.74
C LEU A 218 -12.56 15.59 -22.11
N LEU A 219 -12.34 16.57 -21.23
CA LEU A 219 -12.76 17.95 -21.43
C LEU A 219 -12.22 18.58 -22.73
N PRO A 220 -10.92 18.48 -23.10
CA PRO A 220 -10.41 19.00 -24.37
C PRO A 220 -11.00 18.30 -25.59
N ILE A 221 -11.28 17.00 -25.50
CA ILE A 221 -11.91 16.22 -26.58
C ILE A 221 -13.36 16.70 -26.79
N ILE A 222 -14.10 16.95 -25.71
CA ILE A 222 -15.46 17.50 -25.77
C ILE A 222 -15.44 18.92 -26.38
N ILE A 223 -14.45 19.74 -26.03
CA ILE A 223 -14.27 21.08 -26.60
C ILE A 223 -14.00 21.01 -28.11
N MET A 224 -13.12 20.10 -28.57
CA MET A 224 -12.89 19.89 -30.02
C MET A 224 -14.18 19.50 -30.74
N PHE A 225 -14.95 18.54 -30.19
CA PHE A 225 -16.23 18.15 -30.78
C PHE A 225 -17.24 19.31 -30.84
N GLY A 226 -17.37 20.08 -29.76
CA GLY A 226 -18.29 21.22 -29.72
C GLY A 226 -17.92 22.29 -30.75
N VAL A 227 -16.63 22.65 -30.85
CA VAL A 227 -16.15 23.66 -31.80
C VAL A 227 -16.28 23.16 -33.24
N ALA A 228 -15.95 21.90 -33.52
CA ALA A 228 -16.12 21.29 -34.83
C ALA A 228 -17.59 21.29 -35.30
N ILE A 229 -18.53 20.94 -34.41
CA ILE A 229 -19.98 20.95 -34.71
C ILE A 229 -20.47 22.37 -35.01
N ILE A 230 -20.14 23.36 -34.18
CA ILE A 230 -20.58 24.76 -34.37
C ILE A 230 -19.99 25.36 -35.66
N SER A 231 -18.75 25.01 -36.00
CA SER A 231 -18.07 25.49 -37.21
C SER A 231 -18.72 25.02 -38.51
N ASN A 232 -19.45 23.90 -38.49
CA ASN A 232 -20.15 23.37 -39.67
C ASN A 232 -21.38 24.21 -40.07
N PHE A 233 -21.98 24.94 -39.13
CA PHE A 233 -23.18 25.76 -39.35
C PHE A 233 -22.86 27.25 -39.54
N THR A 234 -21.58 27.61 -39.71
CA THR A 234 -21.13 29.01 -39.72
C THR A 234 -20.25 29.33 -40.94
N SER A 235 -19.85 30.60 -41.06
CA SER A 235 -19.11 31.14 -42.21
C SER A 235 -17.70 30.52 -42.37
N TRP A 236 -17.08 30.69 -43.55
CA TRP A 236 -15.72 30.22 -43.83
C TRP A 236 -14.68 30.70 -42.80
N LYS A 237 -14.82 31.93 -42.27
CA LYS A 237 -13.95 32.46 -41.21
C LYS A 237 -14.04 31.62 -39.92
N MET A 238 -15.21 31.12 -39.60
CA MET A 238 -15.42 30.25 -38.43
C MET A 238 -14.87 28.84 -38.64
N LYS A 239 -14.84 28.33 -39.88
CA LYS A 239 -14.19 27.06 -40.23
C LYS A 239 -12.66 27.14 -40.14
N ALA A 240 -12.06 28.27 -40.54
CA ALA A 240 -10.63 28.47 -40.35
C ALA A 240 -10.26 28.61 -38.87
N LEU A 241 -11.10 29.29 -38.09
CA LEU A 241 -10.92 29.44 -36.65
C LEU A 241 -11.04 28.08 -35.91
N SER A 242 -11.96 27.21 -36.31
CA SER A 242 -12.08 25.87 -35.69
C SER A 242 -10.85 25.01 -35.91
N VAL A 243 -10.26 25.01 -37.12
CA VAL A 243 -9.00 24.30 -37.39
C VAL A 243 -7.86 24.80 -36.49
N PHE A 244 -7.76 26.12 -36.27
CA PHE A 244 -6.76 26.68 -35.37
C PHE A 244 -6.97 26.23 -33.91
N ILE A 245 -8.23 26.24 -33.44
CA ILE A 245 -8.59 25.75 -32.10
C ILE A 245 -8.26 24.26 -31.97
N ASP A 246 -8.58 23.44 -32.96
CA ASP A 246 -8.30 22.00 -32.97
C ASP A 246 -6.79 21.72 -32.89
N LEU A 247 -5.96 22.49 -33.60
CA LEU A 247 -4.49 22.37 -33.53
C LEU A 247 -3.95 22.74 -32.14
N VAL A 248 -4.47 23.81 -31.53
CA VAL A 248 -4.09 24.21 -30.16
C VAL A 248 -4.48 23.13 -29.17
N VAL A 249 -5.71 22.58 -29.28
CA VAL A 249 -6.16 21.51 -28.39
C VAL A 249 -5.35 20.24 -28.60
N LEU A 250 -5.03 19.86 -29.84
CA LEU A 250 -4.14 18.73 -30.13
C LEU A 250 -2.77 18.91 -29.50
N GLY A 251 -2.18 20.12 -29.57
CA GLY A 251 -0.93 20.46 -28.90
C GLY A 251 -1.00 20.26 -27.38
N ILE A 252 -2.09 20.70 -26.74
CA ILE A 252 -2.33 20.49 -25.30
C ILE A 252 -2.45 19.00 -24.97
N VAL A 253 -3.20 18.23 -25.78
CA VAL A 253 -3.36 16.78 -25.60
C VAL A 253 -2.04 16.05 -25.72
N LEU A 254 -1.23 16.35 -26.75
CA LEU A 254 0.08 15.74 -26.94
C LEU A 254 1.05 16.07 -25.80
N PHE A 255 1.06 17.33 -25.34
CA PHE A 255 1.83 17.73 -24.17
C PHE A 255 1.42 16.96 -22.92
N TYR A 256 0.12 16.81 -22.67
CA TYR A 256 -0.39 16.05 -21.54
C TYR A 256 -0.04 14.55 -21.64
N CYS A 257 -0.18 13.95 -22.83
CA CYS A 257 0.24 12.57 -23.08
C CYS A 257 1.74 12.35 -22.82
N ALA A 258 2.59 13.26 -23.29
CA ALA A 258 4.03 13.22 -23.01
C ALA A 258 4.33 13.36 -21.51
N TRP A 259 3.61 14.23 -20.80
CA TRP A 259 3.73 14.39 -19.36
C TRP A 259 3.31 13.13 -18.58
N ILE A 260 2.19 12.49 -18.94
CA ILE A 260 1.75 11.22 -18.34
C ILE A 260 2.74 10.09 -18.66
N ALA A 261 3.23 10.00 -19.89
CA ALA A 261 4.24 9.01 -20.27
C ALA A 261 5.51 9.16 -19.42
N LYS A 262 5.94 10.40 -19.16
CA LYS A 262 7.05 10.69 -18.24
C LYS A 262 6.75 10.25 -16.81
N LEU A 263 5.54 10.51 -16.29
CA LEU A 263 5.12 10.08 -14.95
C LEU A 263 5.08 8.56 -14.78
N MET A 264 4.82 7.81 -15.84
CA MET A 264 4.80 6.34 -15.81
C MET A 264 6.15 5.70 -16.16
N SER A 265 7.17 6.51 -16.51
CA SER A 265 8.43 6.01 -17.03
C SER A 265 9.18 5.10 -16.04
N GLY A 266 9.24 5.46 -14.76
CA GLY A 266 9.90 4.65 -13.73
C GLY A 266 9.25 3.28 -13.56
N ILE A 267 7.91 3.23 -13.45
CA ILE A 267 7.16 1.96 -13.37
C ILE A 267 7.40 1.09 -14.60
N LYS A 268 7.39 1.70 -15.80
CA LYS A 268 7.61 0.98 -17.05
C LYS A 268 9.01 0.35 -17.09
N LYS A 269 10.04 1.09 -16.71
CA LYS A 269 11.42 0.59 -16.65
C LYS A 269 11.56 -0.59 -15.67
N ILE A 270 10.91 -0.53 -14.50
CA ILE A 270 10.91 -1.66 -13.56
C ILE A 270 10.22 -2.87 -14.18
N ALA A 271 9.03 -2.69 -14.78
CA ALA A 271 8.27 -3.79 -15.37
C ALA A 271 8.94 -4.42 -16.61
N GLU A 272 9.75 -3.66 -17.34
CA GLU A 272 10.58 -4.16 -18.44
C GLU A 272 11.73 -5.05 -17.92
N TYR A 273 12.31 -4.67 -16.78
CA TYR A 273 13.38 -5.45 -16.14
C TYR A 273 12.84 -6.67 -15.39
N ASP A 274 11.77 -6.49 -14.63
CA ASP A 274 11.11 -7.48 -13.79
C ASP A 274 9.69 -7.73 -14.30
N LYS A 275 9.55 -8.75 -15.14
CA LYS A 275 8.28 -9.09 -15.82
C LYS A 275 7.14 -9.48 -14.86
N GLU A 276 7.49 -9.81 -13.63
CA GLU A 276 6.57 -10.21 -12.57
C GLU A 276 6.27 -9.07 -11.58
N PHE A 277 6.84 -7.89 -11.83
CA PHE A 277 6.58 -6.68 -11.06
C PHE A 277 5.09 -6.32 -11.02
N SER A 278 4.60 -6.08 -9.81
CA SER A 278 3.27 -5.55 -9.55
C SER A 278 3.36 -4.12 -9.00
N LYS A 279 2.89 -3.16 -9.79
CA LYS A 279 2.78 -1.75 -9.36
C LYS A 279 2.03 -1.62 -8.04
N LYS A 280 0.89 -2.30 -7.90
CA LYS A 280 0.06 -2.23 -6.68
C LYS A 280 0.81 -2.76 -5.46
N SER A 281 1.52 -3.88 -5.60
CA SER A 281 2.31 -4.46 -4.49
C SER A 281 3.46 -3.54 -4.11
N PHE A 282 4.14 -2.96 -5.10
CA PHE A 282 5.21 -1.99 -4.88
C PHE A 282 4.71 -0.73 -4.16
N GLU A 283 3.60 -0.13 -4.61
CA GLU A 283 3.01 1.06 -3.98
C GLU A 283 2.64 0.83 -2.52
N LYS A 284 2.06 -0.34 -2.21
CA LYS A 284 1.79 -0.75 -0.83
C LYS A 284 3.07 -0.87 -0.02
N ARG A 285 4.10 -1.52 -0.57
CA ARG A 285 5.38 -1.70 0.11
C ARG A 285 6.07 -0.36 0.39
N VAL A 286 6.03 0.58 -0.55
CA VAL A 286 6.54 1.95 -0.31
C VAL A 286 5.79 2.61 0.83
N GLY A 287 4.45 2.55 0.81
CA GLY A 287 3.62 3.12 1.87
C GLY A 287 3.90 2.52 3.25
N TYR A 288 4.12 1.21 3.30
CA TYR A 288 4.60 0.49 4.49
C TYR A 288 5.94 1.05 4.98
N LEU A 289 6.94 1.15 4.09
CA LEU A 289 8.33 1.46 4.48
C LEU A 289 8.42 2.86 5.05
N VAL A 290 7.73 3.81 4.43
CA VAL A 290 7.72 5.22 4.84
C VAL A 290 7.02 5.37 6.20
N ARG A 291 5.91 4.68 6.43
CA ARG A 291 5.21 4.72 7.73
C ARG A 291 6.04 4.09 8.84
N ALA A 292 6.69 2.96 8.57
CA ALA A 292 7.59 2.32 9.52
C ALA A 292 8.79 3.22 9.85
N TYR A 293 9.39 3.85 8.83
CA TYR A 293 10.46 4.83 8.96
C TYR A 293 10.07 6.02 9.85
N GLU A 294 8.98 6.71 9.51
CA GLU A 294 8.50 7.86 10.26
C GLU A 294 8.14 7.48 11.70
N ARG A 295 7.55 6.30 11.91
CA ARG A 295 7.23 5.81 13.25
C ARG A 295 8.48 5.47 14.06
N ALA A 296 9.49 4.87 13.47
CA ALA A 296 10.73 4.53 14.17
C ALA A 296 11.51 5.77 14.60
N ARG A 297 11.43 6.87 13.83
CA ARG A 297 11.99 8.18 14.22
C ARG A 297 11.36 8.75 15.49
N ASP A 298 10.12 8.39 15.82
CA ASP A 298 9.42 8.86 17.02
C ASP A 298 9.94 8.20 18.31
N LEU A 299 10.36 6.93 18.25
CA LEU A 299 10.58 6.08 19.43
C LEU A 299 11.89 5.29 19.41
N ASP A 300 12.14 4.50 18.37
CA ASP A 300 13.28 3.59 18.31
C ASP A 300 13.68 3.31 16.85
N VAL A 301 14.73 4.00 16.39
CA VAL A 301 15.27 3.85 15.04
C VAL A 301 15.85 2.47 14.78
N SER A 302 16.22 1.69 15.82
CA SER A 302 16.80 0.36 15.65
C SER A 302 15.85 -0.62 14.93
N LYS A 303 14.56 -0.33 14.99
CA LYS A 303 13.47 -1.14 14.48
C LYS A 303 13.29 -1.08 12.97
N VAL A 304 13.85 -0.05 12.34
CA VAL A 304 13.90 0.06 10.88
C VAL A 304 15.26 -0.34 10.29
N LYS A 305 16.22 -0.71 11.14
CA LYS A 305 17.56 -1.14 10.71
C LYS A 305 17.52 -2.23 9.64
N PRO A 306 16.68 -3.28 9.73
CA PRO A 306 16.66 -4.32 8.69
C PRO A 306 16.23 -3.81 7.32
N PHE A 307 15.42 -2.74 7.28
CA PHE A 307 14.76 -2.22 6.07
C PHE A 307 15.45 -0.99 5.50
N MET A 308 16.73 -0.81 5.80
CA MET A 308 17.42 0.42 5.50
C MET A 308 18.87 0.15 5.13
N GLU A 309 19.37 0.93 4.17
CA GLU A 309 20.79 0.98 3.86
C GLU A 309 21.60 1.29 5.14
N PRO A 310 22.67 0.52 5.45
CA PRO A 310 23.47 0.71 6.65
C PRO A 310 24.00 2.14 6.83
N SER A 311 24.34 2.83 5.73
CA SER A 311 24.84 4.20 5.75
C SER A 311 23.77 5.21 6.16
N LEU A 312 22.51 5.03 5.73
CA LEU A 312 21.39 5.86 6.16
C LEU A 312 21.08 5.61 7.65
N TYR A 313 21.09 4.34 8.08
CA TYR A 313 20.87 3.99 9.48
C TYR A 313 21.93 4.63 10.40
N ALA A 314 23.21 4.62 10.00
CA ALA A 314 24.29 5.26 10.74
C ALA A 314 24.05 6.76 10.91
N LYS A 315 23.69 7.47 9.83
CA LYS A 315 23.35 8.91 9.87
C LYS A 315 22.21 9.22 10.83
N LEU A 316 21.14 8.41 10.82
CA LEU A 316 19.99 8.61 11.72
C LEU A 316 20.37 8.39 13.18
N LYS A 317 21.19 7.37 13.45
CA LYS A 317 21.69 7.09 14.80
C LYS A 317 22.56 8.23 15.33
N GLU A 318 23.40 8.83 14.48
CA GLU A 318 24.23 9.98 14.84
C GLU A 318 23.42 11.26 15.06
N GLN A 319 22.37 11.47 14.27
CA GLN A 319 21.49 12.62 14.40
C GLN A 319 20.74 12.65 15.74
N ASN A 320 20.59 11.50 16.41
CA ASN A 320 20.22 11.26 17.82
C ASN A 320 19.24 12.26 18.48
N LYS A 321 18.32 12.81 17.70
CA LYS A 321 17.27 13.72 18.12
C LYS A 321 15.96 13.10 17.69
N TYR A 322 15.30 12.44 18.64
CA TYR A 322 13.86 12.21 18.50
C TYR A 322 13.21 13.56 18.23
N ASP A 323 12.37 13.61 17.20
CA ASP A 323 11.64 14.82 16.88
C ASP A 323 10.80 15.21 18.11
N GLU A 324 10.73 16.50 18.47
CA GLU A 324 9.85 16.95 19.57
C GLU A 324 8.37 16.65 19.23
N PHE A 325 8.10 16.40 17.95
CA PHE A 325 6.81 16.13 17.35
C PHE A 325 6.71 14.67 16.90
N TYR A 326 5.85 13.91 17.58
CA TYR A 326 5.54 12.53 17.23
C TYR A 326 4.46 12.47 16.14
N MET A 327 4.56 11.50 15.22
CA MET A 327 3.59 11.29 14.16
C MET A 327 2.24 10.76 14.69
N LEU A 328 1.14 11.44 14.38
CA LEU A 328 -0.22 10.95 14.66
C LEU A 328 -0.83 10.26 13.44
N ASP A 329 -0.79 10.93 12.29
CA ASP A 329 -1.35 10.43 11.04
C ASP A 329 -0.40 10.73 9.89
N PHE A 330 -0.34 9.80 8.93
CA PHE A 330 0.48 9.91 7.74
C PHE A 330 -0.29 9.37 6.53
N ASP A 331 -0.87 10.31 5.80
CA ASP A 331 -1.75 10.04 4.68
C ASP A 331 -1.00 10.28 3.36
N ILE A 332 -0.90 9.23 2.55
CA ILE A 332 -0.23 9.27 1.25
C ILE A 332 -1.31 9.53 0.21
N LYS A 333 -1.32 10.74 -0.36
CA LYS A 333 -2.31 11.17 -1.36
C LYS A 333 -1.98 10.68 -2.76
N LYS A 334 -0.69 10.66 -3.08
CA LYS A 334 -0.20 10.24 -4.40
C LYS A 334 1.18 9.62 -4.25
N LEU A 335 1.44 8.60 -5.06
CA LEU A 335 2.75 7.98 -5.22
C LEU A 335 3.10 7.98 -6.70
N VAL A 336 4.31 8.44 -7.03
CA VAL A 336 4.86 8.45 -8.39
C VAL A 336 6.27 7.90 -8.36
N VAL A 337 6.51 6.84 -9.13
CA VAL A 337 7.88 6.36 -9.39
C VAL A 337 8.46 7.21 -10.52
N LYS A 338 9.33 8.15 -10.16
CA LYS A 338 9.96 9.08 -11.09
C LYS A 338 10.86 8.36 -12.07
N ASP A 339 11.69 7.47 -11.55
CA ASP A 339 12.67 6.77 -12.36
C ASP A 339 13.13 5.46 -11.72
N PHE A 340 13.79 4.64 -12.52
CA PHE A 340 14.45 3.40 -12.13
C PHE A 340 15.78 3.28 -12.85
N GLU A 341 16.81 2.90 -12.11
CA GLU A 341 18.13 2.62 -12.67
C GLU A 341 18.78 1.42 -11.98
N ILE A 342 19.74 0.81 -12.67
CA ILE A 342 20.60 -0.23 -12.09
C ILE A 342 22.01 0.34 -12.04
N LYS A 343 22.55 0.47 -10.84
CA LYS A 343 23.84 1.08 -10.59
C LYS A 343 24.54 0.39 -9.42
N ASP A 344 25.84 0.16 -9.53
CA ASP A 344 26.68 -0.38 -8.45
C ASP A 344 26.13 -1.69 -7.84
N GLY A 345 25.58 -2.57 -8.68
CA GLY A 345 24.99 -3.85 -8.23
C GLY A 345 23.64 -3.72 -7.51
N LYS A 346 23.01 -2.53 -7.54
CA LYS A 346 21.71 -2.25 -6.93
C LYS A 346 20.69 -1.82 -7.98
N GLN A 347 19.45 -2.25 -7.79
CA GLN A 347 18.27 -1.68 -8.42
C GLN A 347 17.82 -0.48 -7.59
N LEU A 348 17.75 0.71 -8.17
CA LEU A 348 17.34 1.95 -7.49
C LEU A 348 16.01 2.43 -8.06
N ALA A 349 15.02 2.62 -7.20
CA ALA A 349 13.72 3.19 -7.55
C ALA A 349 13.53 4.54 -6.85
N TYR A 350 13.33 5.58 -7.65
CA TYR A 350 13.15 6.95 -7.17
C TYR A 350 11.66 7.27 -7.06
N VAL A 351 11.17 7.47 -5.85
CA VAL A 351 9.74 7.60 -5.58
C VAL A 351 9.42 8.94 -4.92
N ASN A 352 8.39 9.58 -5.44
CA ASN A 352 7.81 10.78 -4.89
C ASN A 352 6.44 10.51 -4.31
N LEU A 353 6.22 11.03 -3.12
CA LEU A 353 4.95 10.94 -2.41
C LEU A 353 4.42 12.35 -2.18
N ASP A 354 3.14 12.57 -2.48
CA ASP A 354 2.41 13.72 -1.95
C ASP A 354 1.75 13.27 -0.65
N VAL A 355 2.12 13.87 0.48
CA VAL A 355 1.72 13.38 1.80
C VAL A 355 1.09 14.48 2.65
N ASN A 356 0.19 14.08 3.54
CA ASN A 356 -0.27 14.87 4.66
C ASN A 356 0.21 14.19 5.95
N LYS A 357 1.07 14.89 6.70
CA LYS A 357 1.58 14.44 7.99
C LYS A 357 0.99 15.28 9.10
N VAL A 358 0.41 14.61 10.10
CA VAL A 358 -0.07 15.23 11.33
C VAL A 358 0.83 14.79 12.46
N THR A 359 1.30 15.75 13.26
CA THR A 359 2.20 15.49 14.39
C THR A 359 1.70 16.17 15.65
N ILE A 360 2.17 15.69 16.80
CA ILE A 360 1.86 16.25 18.12
C ILE A 360 3.12 16.26 19.00
N ASN A 361 3.25 17.24 19.88
CA ASN A 361 4.27 17.20 20.94
C ASN A 361 3.65 16.91 22.31
N GLU A 362 4.48 16.76 23.34
CA GLU A 362 4.02 16.49 24.71
C GLU A 362 3.16 17.62 25.28
N LYS A 363 3.31 18.85 24.76
CA LYS A 363 2.47 20.03 25.07
C LYS A 363 1.13 20.03 24.32
N LYS A 364 0.75 18.92 23.69
CA LYS A 364 -0.51 18.74 22.92
C LYS A 364 -0.67 19.69 21.73
N LYS A 365 0.42 20.28 21.24
CA LYS A 365 0.39 21.13 20.06
C LYS A 365 0.37 20.26 18.81
N VAL A 366 -0.74 20.30 18.08
CA VAL A 366 -0.87 19.60 16.80
C VAL A 366 -0.30 20.45 15.67
N LYS A 367 0.50 19.85 14.80
CA LYS A 367 0.97 20.47 13.55
C LYS A 367 0.55 19.61 12.36
N LYS A 368 0.08 20.27 11.30
CA LYS A 368 -0.24 19.66 10.02
C LYS A 368 0.78 20.14 8.99
N ARG A 369 1.39 19.22 8.26
CA ARG A 369 2.30 19.50 7.16
C ARG A 369 1.84 18.72 5.94
N SER A 370 1.83 19.40 4.80
CA SER A 370 1.52 18.80 3.50
C SER A 370 2.64 19.17 2.55
N GLY A 371 3.09 18.24 1.74
CA GLY A 371 4.15 18.52 0.78
C GLY A 371 4.69 17.26 0.12
N LYS A 372 5.83 17.42 -0.55
CA LYS A 372 6.48 16.33 -1.28
C LYS A 372 7.48 15.62 -0.39
N TYR A 373 7.39 14.31 -0.35
CA TYR A 373 8.28 13.42 0.37
C TYR A 373 8.99 12.53 -0.66
N ASP A 374 10.30 12.68 -0.79
CA ASP A 374 11.07 11.89 -1.76
C ASP A 374 11.76 10.74 -1.01
N ILE A 375 11.58 9.52 -1.52
CA ILE A 375 12.20 8.30 -1.02
C ILE A 375 12.90 7.57 -2.17
N THR A 376 14.11 7.11 -1.91
CA THR A 376 14.82 6.19 -2.82
C THR A 376 14.78 4.82 -2.19
N LEU A 377 14.32 3.84 -2.95
CA LEU A 377 14.33 2.43 -2.55
C LEU A 377 15.43 1.71 -3.31
N TYR A 378 15.99 0.67 -2.68
CA TYR A 378 16.86 -0.25 -3.38
C TYR A 378 16.58 -1.71 -3.04
N ARG A 379 16.99 -2.57 -3.97
CA ARG A 379 17.20 -4.00 -3.75
C ARG A 379 18.41 -4.45 -4.55
N ASN A 380 18.92 -5.65 -4.31
CA ASN A 380 20.08 -6.15 -5.03
C ASN A 380 19.75 -6.38 -6.51
N LYS A 381 20.75 -6.25 -7.39
CA LYS A 381 20.56 -6.26 -8.85
C LYS A 381 19.80 -7.48 -9.33
N ASP A 382 20.09 -8.66 -8.79
CA ASP A 382 19.53 -9.92 -9.27
C ASP A 382 18.19 -10.28 -8.58
N THR A 383 17.71 -9.45 -7.67
CA THR A 383 16.43 -9.66 -6.98
C THR A 383 15.26 -9.34 -7.91
N MET A 384 14.40 -10.34 -8.14
CA MET A 384 13.18 -10.20 -8.94
C MET A 384 11.95 -10.37 -8.06
N THR A 385 10.81 -9.84 -8.50
CA THR A 385 9.52 -10.01 -7.81
C THR A 385 9.12 -11.48 -7.90
N ASP A 386 9.02 -12.15 -6.75
CA ASP A 386 8.43 -13.47 -6.71
C ASP A 386 6.90 -13.34 -6.78
N VAL A 387 6.31 -13.85 -7.86
CA VAL A 387 4.84 -13.91 -8.06
C VAL A 387 4.15 -14.64 -6.92
N LYS A 388 4.89 -15.56 -6.26
CA LYS A 388 4.37 -16.52 -5.30
C LYS A 388 4.47 -16.08 -3.85
N LEU A 389 4.85 -14.83 -3.58
CA LEU A 389 5.02 -14.36 -2.21
C LEU A 389 4.39 -12.98 -2.04
N ASN A 390 3.64 -12.81 -0.95
CA ASN A 390 3.40 -11.46 -0.43
C ASN A 390 4.78 -10.89 -0.03
N PRO A 391 5.14 -9.63 -0.38
CA PRO A 391 6.36 -8.97 0.08
C PRO A 391 6.47 -8.83 1.61
N GLU A 392 5.52 -9.35 2.38
CA GLU A 392 5.65 -9.53 3.82
C GLU A 392 6.10 -10.93 4.24
N VAL A 393 6.16 -11.93 3.35
CA VAL A 393 6.42 -13.34 3.69
C VAL A 393 7.52 -13.89 2.78
N ILE A 394 8.66 -14.29 3.35
CA ILE A 394 9.72 -15.00 2.62
C ILE A 394 9.97 -16.37 3.23
N THR A 395 10.55 -17.30 2.48
CA THR A 395 11.03 -18.55 3.05
C THR A 395 12.49 -18.40 3.48
N CYS A 396 12.80 -18.72 4.76
CA CYS A 396 14.16 -18.72 5.28
C CYS A 396 14.98 -19.82 4.62
N GLU A 397 16.09 -19.47 3.98
CA GLU A 397 16.98 -20.44 3.33
C GLU A 397 17.64 -21.43 4.30
N ALA A 398 17.88 -21.00 5.55
CA ALA A 398 18.56 -21.83 6.54
C ALA A 398 17.65 -22.91 7.17
N CYS A 399 16.34 -22.67 7.28
CA CYS A 399 15.43 -23.59 7.97
C CYS A 399 14.11 -23.89 7.24
N GLY A 400 13.91 -23.33 6.05
CA GLY A 400 12.70 -23.50 5.24
C GLY A 400 11.43 -22.88 5.84
N ARG A 401 11.49 -22.17 6.97
CA ARG A 401 10.30 -21.55 7.57
C ARG A 401 9.90 -20.29 6.80
N ASN A 402 8.61 -20.09 6.60
CA ASN A 402 8.09 -18.78 6.23
C ASN A 402 8.37 -17.78 7.35
N VAL A 403 9.01 -16.69 7.00
CA VAL A 403 9.38 -15.59 7.88
C VAL A 403 8.59 -14.40 7.37
N ASN A 404 7.80 -13.82 8.27
CA ASN A 404 7.30 -12.49 8.01
C ASN A 404 8.51 -11.56 7.98
N LEU A 405 8.69 -10.81 6.90
CA LEU A 405 9.79 -9.89 6.65
C LEU A 405 9.77 -8.73 7.65
N THR A 406 9.68 -8.95 8.98
CA THR A 406 9.58 -7.86 9.94
C THR A 406 10.26 -8.03 11.31
N VAL A 407 10.52 -6.86 11.89
CA VAL A 407 11.03 -6.49 13.22
C VAL A 407 12.52 -6.68 13.46
N ASP A 408 13.11 -7.84 13.10
CA ASP A 408 14.44 -8.17 13.63
C ASP A 408 15.52 -8.41 12.55
N GLY A 409 15.13 -8.50 11.28
CA GLY A 409 16.06 -8.90 10.20
C GLY A 409 16.59 -10.34 10.37
N LYS A 410 15.94 -11.13 11.21
CA LYS A 410 16.36 -12.48 11.62
C LYS A 410 15.19 -13.43 11.63
N CYS A 411 15.46 -14.67 11.23
CA CYS A 411 14.48 -15.74 11.34
C CYS A 411 14.30 -16.08 12.82
N LYS A 412 13.09 -15.93 13.36
CA LYS A 412 12.79 -16.29 14.77
C LYS A 412 13.02 -17.76 15.10
N SER A 413 13.08 -18.60 14.08
CA SER A 413 13.17 -20.06 14.20
C SER A 413 14.59 -20.52 14.46
N CYS A 414 15.53 -20.04 13.64
CA CYS A 414 16.92 -20.47 13.65
C CYS A 414 17.90 -19.33 13.95
N GLY A 415 17.42 -18.10 14.11
CA GLY A 415 18.23 -16.91 14.35
C GLY A 415 18.95 -16.38 13.11
N ASN A 416 18.81 -17.03 11.95
CA ASN A 416 19.53 -16.65 10.74
C ASN A 416 19.20 -15.21 10.33
N ALA A 417 20.22 -14.37 10.19
CA ALA A 417 20.06 -13.02 9.67
C ALA A 417 19.85 -13.07 8.15
N PHE A 418 18.98 -12.21 7.65
CA PHE A 418 18.75 -12.07 6.22
C PHE A 418 19.03 -10.63 5.79
N ASP A 419 19.71 -10.49 4.65
CA ASP A 419 19.74 -9.23 3.93
C ASP A 419 18.42 -9.07 3.18
N LEU A 420 17.58 -8.15 3.65
CA LEU A 420 16.27 -7.89 3.08
C LEU A 420 16.35 -7.41 1.62
N ALA A 421 17.45 -6.77 1.22
CA ALA A 421 17.65 -6.33 -0.15
C ALA A 421 17.75 -7.50 -1.16
N ASN A 422 18.00 -8.74 -0.70
CA ASN A 422 17.96 -9.92 -1.55
C ASN A 422 16.56 -10.38 -1.91
N TYR A 423 15.55 -9.98 -1.12
CA TYR A 423 14.18 -10.49 -1.26
C TYR A 423 13.18 -9.39 -1.61
N ASP A 424 13.42 -8.16 -1.18
CA ASP A 424 12.47 -7.07 -1.31
C ASP A 424 13.15 -5.69 -1.33
N TRP A 425 12.36 -4.67 -1.65
CA TRP A 425 12.76 -3.27 -1.60
C TRP A 425 12.97 -2.82 -0.15
N ILE A 426 14.08 -2.10 0.06
CA ILE A 426 14.42 -1.44 1.33
C ILE A 426 14.75 0.03 1.10
N ILE A 427 14.80 0.81 2.18
CA ILE A 427 15.03 2.26 2.13
C ILE A 427 16.50 2.56 1.88
N TYR A 428 16.80 3.20 0.75
CA TYR A 428 18.15 3.66 0.42
C TYR A 428 18.41 5.07 0.96
N ASP A 429 17.50 5.99 0.69
CA ASP A 429 17.59 7.39 1.10
C ASP A 429 16.20 8.00 1.29
N VAL A 430 16.12 9.01 2.16
CA VAL A 430 14.87 9.71 2.48
C VAL A 430 15.14 11.19 2.60
N SER A 431 14.30 12.01 1.97
CA SER A 431 14.24 13.44 2.21
C SER A 431 12.86 13.82 2.76
N ASP A 432 12.87 14.54 3.89
CA ASP A 432 11.66 14.97 4.59
C ASP A 432 10.82 15.93 3.72
N ILE A 433 9.61 16.21 4.18
CA ILE A 433 8.59 16.99 3.46
C ILE A 433 9.17 18.36 3.07
N LYS A 434 9.24 18.62 1.76
CA LYS A 434 9.62 19.91 1.15
C LYS A 434 8.42 20.81 0.94
#